data_AF-A0A7K3Z634-F1
#
_entry.id   AF-A0A7K3Z634-F1
#
_cell.length_a   1.000
_cell.length_b   1.000
_cell.length_c   1.000
_cell.angle_alpha   90.00
_cell.angle_beta   90.00
_cell.angle_gamma   90.00
#
_symmetry.space_group_name_H-M   'P 1'
#
loop_
_entity.id
_entity.type
_entity.pdbx_description
1 polymer ?
#
loop_
_entity_poly.entity_id
_entity_poly.type
_entity_poly.pdbx_seq_one_letter_code
_entity_poly.pdbx_strand_id
1 'polypeptide(L)'
;MTFEADPEALHLTPYDIEKIKHKMEMHQREVDYYQELLIAYGKAKGYTDKKTDSEADKTQTGNEIFDKLPWRSYTTKQAADPEEAAWIFSNTQGAESLVSTLKTKDGKATIGRFEYQLQGPEQKFLARKPAK
;
A
#
# COMPACT_ATOMS: atom_id res chain seq x y z
N MET A 1 -3.66 30.17 0.17
CA MET A 1 -4.49 29.86 -1.01
C MET A 1 -5.94 30.06 -0.61
N THR A 2 -6.50 31.21 -0.94
CA THR A 2 -7.94 31.46 -0.86
C THR A 2 -8.59 30.75 -2.03
N PHE A 3 -9.48 29.80 -1.75
CA PHE A 3 -10.34 29.19 -2.76
C PHE A 3 -11.39 30.25 -3.14
N GLU A 4 -11.14 31.00 -4.20
CA GLU A 4 -12.19 31.81 -4.81
C GLU A 4 -13.17 30.84 -5.49
N ALA A 5 -14.43 30.89 -5.05
CA ALA A 5 -15.47 30.06 -5.64
C ALA A 5 -15.70 30.51 -7.09
N ASP A 6 -15.84 29.52 -7.98
CA ASP A 6 -16.14 29.75 -9.39
C ASP A 6 -17.43 30.60 -9.51
N PRO A 7 -17.42 31.71 -10.28
CA PRO A 7 -18.56 32.63 -10.35
C PRO A 7 -19.82 31.98 -10.93
N GLU A 8 -19.69 30.87 -11.66
CA GLU A 8 -20.81 30.10 -12.20
C GLU A 8 -21.54 29.30 -11.10
N ALA A 9 -20.83 28.93 -10.02
CA ALA A 9 -21.41 28.24 -8.86
C ALA A 9 -22.34 29.13 -8.02
N LEU A 10 -22.22 30.46 -8.14
CA LEU A 10 -23.08 31.44 -7.44
C LEU A 10 -24.48 31.59 -8.05
N HIS A 11 -24.70 31.07 -9.27
CA HIS A 11 -25.97 31.17 -10.00
C HIS A 11 -26.79 29.88 -10.02
N LEU A 12 -26.35 28.83 -9.32
CA LEU A 12 -27.08 27.58 -9.23
C LEU A 12 -28.39 27.77 -8.46
N THR A 13 -29.51 27.43 -9.09
CA THR A 13 -30.80 27.44 -8.41
C THR A 13 -30.95 26.20 -7.51
N PRO A 14 -31.86 26.21 -6.52
CA PRO A 14 -32.19 25.02 -5.75
C PRO A 14 -32.55 23.80 -6.64
N TYR A 15 -33.18 24.03 -7.79
CA TYR A 15 -33.51 22.99 -8.76
C TYR A 15 -32.27 22.41 -9.45
N ASP A 16 -31.29 23.24 -9.81
CA ASP A 16 -30.02 22.76 -10.37
C ASP A 16 -29.24 21.93 -9.35
N ILE A 17 -29.28 22.34 -8.08
CA ILE A 17 -28.65 21.60 -6.98
C ILE A 17 -29.32 20.22 -6.79
N GLU A 18 -30.65 20.13 -6.84
CA GLU A 18 -31.35 18.85 -6.76
C GLU A 18 -31.03 17.93 -7.94
N LYS A 19 -30.95 18.49 -9.16
CA LYS A 19 -30.55 17.73 -10.35
C LYS A 19 -29.12 17.19 -10.23
N ILE A 20 -28.19 18.00 -9.72
CA ILE A 20 -26.81 17.57 -9.46
C ILE A 20 -26.77 16.47 -8.40
N LYS A 21 -27.50 16.63 -7.29
CA LYS A 21 -27.60 15.60 -6.23
C LYS A 21 -28.16 14.29 -6.76
N HIS A 22 -29.24 14.35 -7.53
CA HIS A 22 -29.83 13.15 -8.13
C HIS A 22 -28.85 12.46 -9.08
N LYS A 23 -28.13 13.24 -9.90
CA LYS A 23 -27.08 12.70 -10.77
C LYS A 23 -25.97 12.04 -9.95
N MET A 24 -25.50 12.67 -8.86
CA MET A 24 -24.50 12.09 -7.96
C MET A 24 -25.00 10.78 -7.32
N GLU A 25 -26.25 10.73 -6.88
CA GLU A 25 -26.87 9.52 -6.33
C GLU A 25 -26.88 8.37 -7.35
N MET A 26 -27.22 8.66 -8.61
CA MET A 26 -27.18 7.66 -9.67
C MET A 26 -25.77 7.14 -9.95
N HIS A 27 -24.75 8.02 -9.95
CA HIS A 27 -23.36 7.60 -10.11
C HIS A 27 -22.88 6.80 -8.90
N GLN A 28 -23.31 7.18 -7.69
CA GLN A 28 -22.97 6.43 -6.49
C GLN A 28 -23.53 5.00 -6.55
N ARG A 29 -24.81 4.84 -6.94
CA ARG A 29 -25.41 3.51 -7.16
C ARG A 29 -24.66 2.69 -8.20
N GLU A 30 -24.20 3.33 -9.27
CA GLU A 30 -23.41 2.66 -10.31
C GLU A 30 -22.05 2.20 -9.77
N VAL A 31 -21.37 3.03 -8.98
CA VAL A 31 -20.13 2.66 -8.28
C VAL A 31 -20.36 1.48 -7.34
N ASP A 32 -21.44 1.51 -6.54
CA ASP A 32 -21.79 0.44 -5.60
C ASP A 32 -22.05 -0.88 -6.36
N TYR A 33 -22.77 -0.81 -7.48
CA TYR A 33 -23.02 -1.97 -8.35
C TYR A 33 -21.73 -2.60 -8.89
N TYR A 34 -20.79 -1.80 -9.39
CA TYR A 34 -19.50 -2.33 -9.86
C TYR A 34 -18.65 -2.91 -8.73
N GLN A 35 -18.73 -2.35 -7.52
CA GLN A 35 -18.07 -2.91 -6.35
C GLN A 35 -18.64 -4.30 -6.00
N GLU A 36 -19.96 -4.46 -5.99
CA GLU A 36 -20.60 -5.76 -5.74
C GLU A 36 -20.22 -6.81 -6.80
N LEU A 37 -20.16 -6.42 -8.08
CA LEU A 37 -19.71 -7.29 -9.16
C LEU A 37 -18.26 -7.75 -8.96
N LEU A 38 -17.36 -6.85 -8.57
CA LEU A 38 -15.97 -7.19 -8.28
C LEU A 38 -15.86 -8.16 -7.10
N ILE A 39 -16.67 -7.97 -6.05
CA ILE A 39 -16.73 -8.87 -4.89
C ILE A 39 -17.23 -10.26 -5.32
N ALA A 40 -18.32 -10.31 -6.10
CA ALA A 40 -18.89 -11.57 -6.58
C ALA A 40 -17.92 -12.32 -7.51
N TYR A 41 -17.27 -11.61 -8.43
CA TYR A 41 -16.23 -12.17 -9.29
C TYR A 41 -15.04 -12.69 -8.48
N GLY A 42 -14.61 -11.92 -7.47
CA GLY A 42 -13.60 -12.33 -6.51
C GLY A 42 -13.94 -13.68 -5.87
N LYS A 43 -15.12 -13.76 -5.24
CA LYS A 43 -15.64 -14.99 -4.61
C LYS A 43 -15.68 -16.18 -5.57
N ALA A 44 -16.21 -15.98 -6.78
CA ALA A 44 -16.31 -17.03 -7.80
C ALA A 44 -14.94 -17.54 -8.29
N LYS A 45 -13.91 -16.69 -8.28
CA LYS A 45 -12.53 -17.04 -8.63
C LYS A 45 -11.69 -17.52 -7.44
N GLY A 46 -12.27 -17.62 -6.25
CA GLY A 46 -11.56 -18.02 -5.03
C GLY A 46 -10.71 -16.91 -4.40
N TYR A 47 -10.89 -15.66 -4.81
CA TYR A 47 -10.36 -14.50 -4.08
C TYR A 47 -11.28 -14.23 -2.88
N THR A 48 -10.82 -14.61 -1.69
CA THR A 48 -11.53 -14.27 -0.45
C THR A 48 -11.40 -12.77 -0.18
N ASP A 49 -12.54 -12.17 0.10
CA ASP A 49 -12.74 -10.76 0.41
C ASP A 49 -11.82 -10.31 1.56
N LYS A 50 -10.76 -9.54 1.25
CA LYS A 50 -9.90 -8.90 2.26
C LYS A 50 -10.55 -7.64 2.84
N LYS A 51 -11.87 -7.62 3.06
CA LYS A 51 -12.55 -6.62 3.89
C LYS A 51 -13.35 -7.31 5.00
N THR A 52 -12.70 -8.20 5.72
CA THR A 52 -13.03 -8.47 7.13
C THR A 52 -11.76 -8.80 7.92
N ASP A 53 -10.70 -8.02 7.72
CA ASP A 53 -9.48 -8.06 8.55
C ASP A 53 -9.00 -6.65 8.94
N SER A 54 -9.95 -5.73 9.12
CA SER A 54 -9.65 -4.44 9.77
C SER A 54 -9.71 -4.50 11.30
N GLU A 55 -10.06 -5.63 11.92
CA GLU A 55 -10.01 -5.76 13.39
C GLU A 55 -9.74 -7.16 13.96
N ALA A 56 -9.53 -8.19 13.13
CA ALA A 56 -9.25 -9.56 13.59
C ALA A 56 -7.90 -10.14 13.13
N ASP A 57 -7.09 -9.37 12.40
CA ASP A 57 -5.73 -9.76 12.08
C ASP A 57 -4.73 -8.70 12.56
N LYS A 58 -4.63 -8.63 13.88
CA LYS A 58 -3.42 -8.13 14.56
C LYS A 58 -2.31 -9.19 14.58
N THR A 59 -2.30 -10.13 13.62
CA THR A 59 -1.39 -11.28 13.66
C THR A 59 -0.91 -11.88 12.33
N GLN A 60 -1.28 -11.39 11.14
CA GLN A 60 -0.40 -11.49 9.97
C GLN A 60 0.67 -10.44 10.13
N THR A 61 1.73 -10.92 10.78
CA THR A 61 3.01 -10.27 10.91
C THR A 61 3.39 -9.65 9.57
N GLY A 62 3.63 -8.33 9.52
CA GLY A 62 3.97 -7.55 8.33
C GLY A 62 5.27 -7.93 7.58
N ASN A 63 5.69 -9.19 7.67
CA ASN A 63 6.82 -9.83 7.00
C ASN A 63 6.53 -10.21 5.54
N GLU A 64 5.35 -10.75 5.25
CA GLU A 64 5.12 -11.54 4.03
C GLU A 64 5.16 -10.70 2.74
N ILE A 65 4.85 -9.41 2.83
CA ILE A 65 4.88 -8.50 1.68
C ILE A 65 6.35 -8.19 1.29
N PHE A 66 7.23 -8.04 2.28
CA PHE A 66 8.64 -7.74 2.04
C PHE A 66 9.43 -8.98 1.66
N ASP A 67 9.00 -10.19 2.03
CA ASP A 67 9.65 -11.45 1.63
C ASP A 67 9.63 -11.69 0.12
N LYS A 68 8.69 -11.09 -0.62
CA LYS A 68 8.59 -11.21 -2.09
C LYS A 68 9.52 -10.27 -2.86
N LEU A 69 10.21 -9.36 -2.18
CA LEU A 69 11.15 -8.45 -2.82
C LEU A 69 12.35 -9.25 -3.39
N PRO A 70 12.99 -8.78 -4.47
CA PRO A 70 14.09 -9.49 -5.12
C PRO A 70 15.41 -9.38 -4.33
N TRP A 71 15.39 -9.93 -3.11
CA TRP A 71 16.52 -9.96 -2.18
C TRP A 71 17.73 -10.64 -2.78
N ARG A 72 18.89 -10.00 -2.64
CA ARG A 72 20.17 -10.53 -3.09
C ARG A 72 21.04 -10.95 -1.92
N SER A 73 21.60 -12.15 -2.02
CA SER A 73 22.55 -12.66 -1.04
C SER A 73 23.81 -11.80 -1.04
N TYR A 74 24.38 -11.55 0.13
CA TYR A 74 25.70 -10.92 0.23
C TYR A 74 26.81 -11.84 -0.30
N THR A 75 26.63 -13.16 -0.16
CA THR A 75 27.63 -14.17 -0.49
C THR A 75 27.63 -14.51 -1.97
N THR A 76 26.46 -14.87 -2.51
CA THR A 76 26.35 -15.37 -3.89
C THR A 76 25.97 -14.28 -4.89
N LYS A 77 25.48 -13.11 -4.41
CA LYS A 77 24.91 -12.02 -5.23
C LYS A 77 23.70 -12.43 -6.10
N GLN A 78 23.18 -13.64 -5.88
CA GLN A 78 21.97 -14.18 -6.51
C GLN A 78 20.76 -13.99 -5.58
N ALA A 79 19.59 -14.51 -5.97
CA ALA A 79 18.41 -14.51 -5.11
C ALA A 79 18.76 -15.13 -3.74
N ALA A 80 18.50 -14.37 -2.67
CA ALA A 80 18.76 -14.83 -1.31
C ALA A 80 17.66 -15.78 -0.85
N ASP A 81 18.03 -16.75 -0.02
CA ASP A 81 17.07 -17.56 0.71
C ASP A 81 16.18 -16.68 1.60
N PRO A 82 14.93 -17.11 1.87
CA PRO A 82 13.97 -16.34 2.66
C PRO A 82 14.50 -15.98 4.04
N GLU A 83 15.32 -16.86 4.64
CA GLU A 83 15.85 -16.71 6.00
C GLU A 83 17.28 -16.16 6.04
N GLU A 84 17.88 -15.84 4.89
CA GLU A 84 19.24 -15.30 4.82
C GLU A 84 19.25 -13.77 4.92
N ALA A 85 20.31 -13.23 5.53
CA ALA A 85 20.64 -11.82 5.43
C ALA A 85 20.88 -11.44 3.96
N ALA A 86 20.20 -10.39 3.51
CA ALA A 86 20.17 -10.03 2.09
C ALA A 86 20.01 -8.53 1.89
N TRP A 87 20.20 -8.07 0.67
CA TRP A 87 20.04 -6.66 0.31
C TRP A 87 19.28 -6.46 -1.00
N ILE A 88 18.67 -5.30 -1.14
CA ILE A 88 18.07 -4.79 -2.38
C ILE A 88 18.39 -3.30 -2.56
N PHE A 89 18.08 -2.75 -3.72
CA PHE A 89 18.09 -1.30 -3.91
C PHE A 89 16.84 -0.67 -3.29
N SER A 90 16.99 0.52 -2.69
CA SER A 90 15.85 1.24 -2.10
C SER A 90 14.83 1.72 -3.15
N ASN A 91 15.22 1.81 -4.44
CA ASN A 91 14.31 2.13 -5.55
C ASN A 91 13.58 0.90 -6.12
N THR A 92 13.73 -0.28 -5.52
CA THR A 92 13.08 -1.50 -6.02
C THR A 92 11.56 -1.35 -5.93
N GLN A 93 10.85 -1.70 -7.01
CA GLN A 93 9.40 -1.66 -7.04
C GLN A 93 8.80 -2.49 -5.89
N GLY A 94 7.90 -1.88 -5.11
CA GLY A 94 7.29 -2.50 -3.92
C GLY A 94 8.07 -2.30 -2.62
N ALA A 95 9.30 -1.75 -2.65
CA ALA A 95 10.07 -1.42 -1.44
C ALA A 95 9.76 0.00 -0.90
N GLU A 96 8.93 0.79 -1.58
CA GLU A 96 8.65 2.20 -1.26
C GLU A 96 8.08 2.39 0.15
N SER A 97 7.13 1.54 0.55
CA SER A 97 6.53 1.56 1.88
C SER A 97 7.55 1.23 2.97
N LEU A 98 8.49 0.31 2.68
CA LEU A 98 9.55 -0.07 3.60
C LEU A 98 10.57 1.07 3.78
N VAL A 99 10.99 1.69 2.67
CA VAL A 99 11.89 2.84 2.69
C VAL A 99 11.27 4.01 3.46
N SER A 100 9.98 4.28 3.24
CA SER A 100 9.25 5.33 3.95
C SER A 100 9.22 5.05 5.46
N THR A 101 8.92 3.81 5.84
CA THR A 101 8.92 3.38 7.25
C THR A 101 10.30 3.51 7.89
N LEU A 102 11.36 3.12 7.18
CA LEU A 102 12.74 3.23 7.65
C LEU A 102 13.15 4.70 7.82
N LYS A 103 12.78 5.59 6.88
CA LYS A 103 13.06 7.02 7.00
C LYS A 103 12.40 7.65 8.24
N THR A 104 11.20 7.21 8.61
CA THR A 104 10.52 7.66 9.84
C THR A 104 11.17 7.13 11.12
N LYS A 105 11.90 6.00 11.05
CA LYS A 105 12.55 5.33 12.20
C LYS A 105 14.09 5.44 12.16
N ASP A 106 14.62 6.57 11.71
CA ASP A 106 16.07 6.83 11.70
C ASP A 106 16.89 5.80 10.88
N GLY A 107 16.31 5.29 9.81
CA GLY A 107 16.96 4.37 8.87
C GLY A 107 17.01 2.91 9.32
N LYS A 108 16.34 2.54 10.42
CA LYS A 108 16.35 1.18 10.96
C LYS A 108 14.99 0.78 11.54
N ALA A 109 14.46 -0.37 11.15
CA ALA A 109 13.19 -0.87 11.68
C ALA A 109 13.19 -2.39 11.76
N THR A 110 12.78 -2.91 12.91
CA THR A 110 12.42 -4.34 13.03
C THR A 110 10.97 -4.49 12.61
N ILE A 111 10.73 -5.32 11.61
CA ILE A 111 9.39 -5.65 11.12
C ILE A 111 9.32 -7.17 11.10
N GLY A 112 8.48 -7.70 11.99
CA GLY A 112 8.32 -9.12 12.22
C GLY A 112 9.63 -9.85 12.55
N ARG A 113 10.08 -10.77 11.70
CA ARG A 113 11.25 -11.65 11.96
C ARG A 113 12.56 -11.09 11.41
N PHE A 114 12.51 -9.93 10.75
CA PHE A 114 13.67 -9.31 10.13
C PHE A 114 13.90 -7.90 10.67
N GLU A 115 15.17 -7.56 10.84
CA GLU A 115 15.62 -6.20 11.03
C GLU A 115 16.02 -5.62 9.67
N TYR A 116 15.36 -4.55 9.28
CA TYR A 116 15.60 -3.82 8.04
C TYR A 116 16.40 -2.55 8.33
N GLN A 117 17.33 -2.22 7.44
CA GLN A 117 18.18 -1.05 7.58
C GLN A 117 18.49 -0.41 6.22
N LEU A 118 18.44 0.91 6.15
CA LEU A 118 18.98 1.68 5.03
C LEU A 118 20.51 1.76 5.17
N GLN A 119 21.23 1.36 4.13
CA GLN A 119 22.69 1.29 4.11
C GLN A 119 23.29 1.94 2.85
N GLY A 120 24.60 2.21 2.93
CA GLY A 120 25.41 2.75 1.86
C GLY A 120 25.27 4.26 1.64
N PRO A 121 26.06 4.82 0.70
CA PRO A 121 26.00 6.23 0.38
C PRO A 121 24.59 6.61 -0.07
N GLU A 122 24.06 7.68 0.51
CA GLU A 122 22.73 8.22 0.19
C GLU A 122 21.55 7.25 0.45
N GLN A 123 21.69 6.26 1.34
CA GLN A 123 20.61 5.32 1.68
C GLN A 123 20.05 4.56 0.46
N LYS A 124 20.92 4.28 -0.51
CA LYS A 124 20.58 3.60 -1.77
C LYS A 124 20.34 2.09 -1.63
N PHE A 125 20.76 1.49 -0.53
CA PHE A 125 20.62 0.07 -0.28
C PHE A 125 19.73 -0.18 0.91
N LEU A 126 18.96 -1.26 0.82
CA LEU A 126 18.11 -1.74 1.89
C LEU A 126 18.57 -3.14 2.26
N ALA A 127 19.07 -3.28 3.48
CA ALA A 127 19.52 -4.54 4.05
C ALA A 127 18.40 -5.15 4.89
N ARG A 128 18.25 -6.47 4.82
CA ARG A 128 17.52 -7.27 5.81
C ARG A 128 18.48 -8.22 6.50
N LYS A 129 18.23 -8.47 7.78
CA LYS A 129 18.87 -9.55 8.52
C LYS A 129 17.86 -10.20 9.47
N PRO A 130 17.99 -11.51 9.74
CA PRO A 130 17.14 -12.15 10.73
C PRO A 130 17.28 -11.42 12.07
N ALA A 131 16.14 -11.03 12.64
CA ALA A 131 16.10 -10.55 14.01
C ALA A 131 16.37 -11.75 14.94
N LYS A 132 17.33 -11.60 15.84
CA LYS A 132 17.68 -12.63 16.84
C LYS A 132 16.59 -12.76 17.89
#